data_AF-A0A7X1YEH0-F1
#
_entry.id   AF-A0A7X1YEH0-F1
#
_cell.length_a   1.000
_cell.length_b   1.000
_cell.length_c   1.000
_cell.angle_alpha   90.00
_cell.angle_beta   90.00
_cell.angle_gamma   90.00
#
_symmetry.space_group_name_H-M   'P 1'
#
loop_
_entity.id
_entity.type
_entity.pdbx_description
1 polymer ?
#
loop_
_entity_poly.entity_id
_entity_poly.type
_entity_poly.pdbx_seq_one_letter_code
_entity_poly.pdbx_strand_id
1 'polypeptide(L)'
;MPKQKLCKELEISVSAINRLLRANPVTNALAIEARNSRELAEHRAQWQYLHNLHPELGVQALRNTIPSIYAWLYRNDKAWLMAKEQTFVKPAKVEKHPIDWEARDSRLLSMIRTAYEAITGLQRGPVTTTELYARVPMLSSCLENRNRYPASRAFLSTVLRRSKSKVLHDHVQCGKASGFR
;
A
#
# COMPACT_ATOMS: atom_id res chain seq x y z
N MET A 1 3.51 -0.57 42.10
CA MET A 1 4.49 -1.48 42.75
C MET A 1 4.20 -2.93 42.37
N PRO A 2 5.21 -3.74 42.02
CA PRO A 2 5.03 -5.17 41.75
C PRO A 2 4.58 -5.93 43.02
N LYS A 3 3.63 -6.89 42.88
CA LYS A 3 3.10 -7.68 44.02
C LYS A 3 4.20 -8.36 44.85
N GLN A 4 5.26 -8.82 44.17
CA GLN A 4 6.41 -9.48 44.80
C GLN A 4 7.20 -8.56 45.73
N LYS A 5 7.32 -7.27 45.40
CA LYS A 5 7.99 -6.28 46.24
C LYS A 5 7.19 -6.04 47.53
N LEU A 6 5.86 -5.94 47.39
CA LEU A 6 4.95 -5.76 48.52
C LEU A 6 4.95 -6.96 49.48
N CYS A 7 5.04 -8.19 48.95
CA CYS A 7 5.13 -9.40 49.77
C CYS A 7 6.38 -9.42 50.66
N LYS A 8 7.53 -8.95 50.12
CA LYS A 8 8.79 -8.87 50.85
C LYS A 8 8.76 -7.79 51.93
N GLU A 9 8.17 -6.64 51.62
CA GLU A 9 8.14 -5.48 52.51
C GLU A 9 7.16 -5.64 53.68
N LEU A 10 6.04 -6.34 53.46
CA LEU A 10 5.00 -6.55 54.46
C LEU A 10 5.06 -7.96 55.09
N GLU A 11 6.05 -8.78 54.73
CA GLU A 11 6.21 -10.18 55.18
C GLU A 11 4.95 -11.06 55.00
N ILE A 12 4.15 -10.78 53.97
CA ILE A 12 2.91 -11.52 53.68
C ILE A 12 3.01 -12.31 52.37
N SER A 13 2.28 -13.42 52.32
CA SER A 13 2.20 -14.24 51.10
C SER A 13 1.34 -13.58 50.01
N VAL A 14 1.63 -13.91 48.75
CA VAL A 14 0.83 -13.48 47.59
C VAL A 14 -0.65 -13.88 47.75
N SER A 15 -0.91 -15.04 48.34
CA SER A 15 -2.25 -15.54 48.63
C SER A 15 -2.99 -14.68 49.64
N ALA A 16 -2.30 -14.14 50.66
CA ALA A 16 -2.87 -13.19 51.61
C ALA A 16 -3.25 -11.88 50.91
N ILE A 17 -2.40 -11.34 50.05
CA ILE A 17 -2.71 -10.14 49.25
C ILE A 17 -3.94 -10.39 48.36
N ASN A 18 -3.96 -11.47 47.59
CA ASN A 18 -5.09 -11.77 46.71
C ASN A 18 -6.40 -12.03 47.47
N ARG A 19 -6.32 -12.52 48.70
CA ARG A 19 -7.49 -12.67 49.60
C ARG A 19 -7.99 -11.30 50.07
N LEU A 20 -7.09 -10.39 50.46
CA LEU A 20 -7.45 -9.02 50.86
C LEU A 20 -8.06 -8.22 49.71
N LEU A 21 -7.51 -8.33 48.49
CA LEU A 21 -8.05 -7.68 47.29
C LEU A 21 -9.45 -8.21 46.92
N ARG A 22 -9.72 -9.50 47.15
CA ARG A 22 -11.04 -10.10 46.94
C ARG A 22 -12.03 -9.74 48.03
N ALA A 23 -11.57 -9.61 49.28
CA ALA A 23 -12.40 -9.19 50.40
C ALA A 23 -12.84 -7.71 50.28
N ASN A 24 -12.07 -6.90 49.55
CA ASN A 24 -12.37 -5.47 49.33
C ASN A 24 -12.41 -5.15 47.83
N PRO A 25 -13.43 -5.65 47.10
CA PRO A 25 -13.48 -5.52 45.64
C PRO A 25 -13.67 -4.07 45.20
N VAL A 26 -14.41 -3.26 45.97
CA VAL A 26 -14.68 -1.85 45.66
C VAL A 26 -13.40 -1.01 45.70
N THR A 27 -12.61 -1.12 46.77
CA THR A 27 -11.36 -0.36 46.89
C THR A 27 -10.33 -0.79 45.86
N ASN A 28 -10.28 -2.09 45.54
CA ASN A 28 -9.42 -2.60 44.47
C ASN A 28 -9.87 -2.08 43.09
N ALA A 29 -11.17 -2.03 42.80
CA ALA A 29 -11.70 -1.48 41.56
C ALA A 29 -11.36 0.01 41.41
N LEU A 30 -11.54 0.81 42.47
CA LEU A 30 -11.15 2.23 42.50
C LEU A 30 -9.65 2.43 42.28
N ALA A 31 -8.81 1.58 42.87
CA ALA A 31 -7.36 1.64 42.67
C ALA A 31 -6.95 1.28 41.24
N ILE A 32 -7.62 0.30 40.62
CA ILE A 32 -7.41 -0.07 39.21
C ILE A 32 -7.85 1.08 38.30
N GLU A 33 -9.02 1.67 38.54
CA GLU A 33 -9.53 2.81 37.78
C GLU A 33 -8.62 4.03 37.88
N ALA A 34 -8.15 4.36 39.08
CA ALA A 34 -7.19 5.44 39.29
C ALA A 34 -5.87 5.18 38.56
N ARG A 35 -5.38 3.93 38.57
CA ARG A 35 -4.19 3.54 37.82
C ARG A 35 -4.39 3.69 36.31
N ASN A 36 -5.50 3.17 35.78
CA ASN A 36 -5.81 3.26 34.36
C ASN A 36 -5.95 4.72 33.92
N SER A 37 -6.62 5.54 34.73
CA SER A 37 -6.77 6.98 34.48
C SER A 37 -5.42 7.69 34.46
N ARG A 38 -4.51 7.32 35.36
CA ARG A 38 -3.14 7.85 35.38
C ARG A 38 -2.35 7.45 34.14
N GLU A 39 -2.36 6.17 33.78
CA GLU A 39 -1.66 5.66 32.60
C GLU A 39 -2.18 6.33 31.32
N LEU A 40 -3.49 6.53 31.25
CA LEU A 40 -4.15 7.24 30.16
C LEU A 40 -3.74 8.72 30.11
N ALA A 41 -3.69 9.42 31.25
CA ALA A 41 -3.21 10.79 31.32
C ALA A 41 -1.73 10.92 30.91
N GLU A 42 -0.88 10.00 31.33
CA GLU A 42 0.55 9.97 30.98
C GLU A 42 0.75 9.81 29.45
N HIS A 43 0.07 8.85 28.82
CA HIS A 43 0.16 8.67 27.36
C HIS A 43 -0.43 9.84 26.58
N ARG A 44 -1.54 10.42 27.05
CA ARG A 44 -2.12 11.63 26.46
C ARG A 44 -1.14 12.81 26.52
N ALA A 45 -0.49 13.01 27.67
CA ALA A 45 0.49 14.07 27.86
C ALA A 45 1.72 13.88 26.97
N GLN A 46 2.23 12.65 26.85
CA GLN A 46 3.35 12.36 25.95
C GLN A 46 2.98 12.63 24.48
N TRP A 47 1.77 12.22 24.05
CA TRP A 47 1.30 12.49 22.70
C TRP A 47 1.20 13.99 22.40
N GLN A 48 0.67 14.77 23.34
CA GLN A 48 0.60 16.22 23.23
C GLN A 48 1.98 16.87 23.23
N TYR A 49 2.89 16.41 24.08
CA TYR A 49 4.26 16.90 24.14
C TYR A 49 4.97 16.72 22.79
N LEU A 50 4.82 15.56 22.16
CA LEU A 50 5.42 15.28 20.85
C LEU A 50 4.83 16.16 19.74
N HIS A 51 3.51 16.38 19.76
CA HIS A 51 2.87 17.31 18.84
C HIS A 51 3.38 18.74 19.03
N ASN A 52 3.56 19.18 20.27
CA ASN A 52 4.09 20.52 20.57
C ASN A 52 5.57 20.67 20.17
N LEU A 53 6.35 19.58 20.20
CA LEU A 53 7.74 19.56 19.74
C LEU A 53 7.84 19.66 18.21
N HIS A 54 6.82 19.15 17.50
CA HIS A 54 6.76 19.08 16.04
C HIS A 54 5.40 19.51 15.50
N PRO A 55 4.97 20.78 15.70
CA PRO A 55 3.66 21.27 15.29
C PRO A 55 3.46 21.26 13.76
N GLU A 56 4.54 21.21 12.99
CA GLU A 56 4.55 21.11 11.53
C GLU A 56 4.23 19.71 11.02
N LEU A 57 4.38 18.68 11.85
CA LEU A 57 4.18 17.29 11.44
C LEU A 57 2.70 16.91 11.52
N GLY A 58 2.16 16.40 10.41
CA GLY A 58 0.85 15.77 10.41
C GLY A 58 0.82 14.48 11.24
N VAL A 59 -0.38 14.04 11.60
CA VAL A 59 -0.66 12.81 12.38
C VAL A 59 0.14 11.60 11.88
N GLN A 60 0.22 11.41 10.56
CA GLN A 60 0.90 10.27 9.96
C GLN A 60 2.42 10.30 10.19
N ALA A 61 3.04 11.47 10.11
CA ALA A 61 4.46 11.62 10.39
C ALA A 61 4.74 11.46 11.89
N LEU A 62 3.90 12.07 12.74
CA LEU A 62 4.02 11.96 14.20
C LEU A 62 3.86 10.52 14.70
N ARG A 63 2.94 9.76 14.08
CA ARG A 63 2.76 8.33 14.35
C ARG A 63 4.02 7.51 14.05
N ASN A 64 4.77 7.87 13.02
CA ASN A 64 6.00 7.16 12.68
C ASN A 64 7.12 7.46 13.68
N THR A 65 7.11 8.62 14.33
CA THR A 65 8.10 8.98 15.35
C THR A 65 7.97 8.10 16.59
N ILE A 66 6.76 7.91 17.12
CA ILE A 66 6.53 7.02 18.29
C ILE A 66 5.30 6.12 18.08
N PRO A 67 5.49 4.97 17.39
CA PRO A 67 4.40 4.04 17.10
C PRO A 67 3.77 3.41 18.36
N SER A 68 4.55 3.26 19.43
CA SER A 68 4.12 2.61 20.68
C SER A 68 3.03 3.40 21.40
N ILE A 69 3.22 4.72 21.58
CA ILE A 69 2.24 5.60 22.23
C ILE A 69 0.96 5.65 21.41
N TYR A 70 1.09 5.81 20.09
CA TYR A 70 -0.06 5.81 19.19
C TYR A 70 -0.85 4.49 19.29
N ALA A 71 -0.17 3.35 19.24
CA ALA A 71 -0.82 2.04 19.32
C ALA A 71 -1.50 1.81 20.68
N TRP A 72 -0.90 2.28 21.77
CA TRP A 72 -1.50 2.20 23.10
C TRP A 72 -2.76 3.07 23.20
N LEU A 73 -2.69 4.34 22.77
CA LEU A 73 -3.84 5.26 22.78
C LEU A 73 -4.96 4.79 21.87
N TYR A 74 -4.63 4.22 20.70
CA TYR A 74 -5.63 3.67 19.80
C TYR A 74 -6.42 2.50 20.41
N ARG A 75 -5.79 1.70 21.28
CA ARG A 75 -6.44 0.56 21.95
C ARG A 75 -7.23 0.97 23.18
N ASN A 76 -6.71 1.92 23.95
CA ASN A 76 -7.27 2.29 25.25
C ASN A 76 -8.18 3.53 25.20
N ASP A 77 -8.00 4.41 24.22
CA ASP A 77 -8.65 5.72 24.19
C ASP A 77 -8.76 6.31 22.76
N LYS A 78 -9.34 5.51 21.86
CA LYS A 78 -9.48 5.85 20.45
C LYS A 78 -10.27 7.15 20.23
N ALA A 79 -11.34 7.35 20.97
CA ALA A 79 -12.22 8.51 20.78
C ALA A 79 -11.49 9.83 21.05
N TRP A 80 -10.72 9.89 22.13
CA TRP A 80 -9.88 11.04 22.44
C TRP A 80 -8.81 11.26 21.37
N LEU A 81 -8.14 10.19 20.93
CA LEU A 81 -7.08 10.28 19.92
C LEU A 81 -7.62 10.85 18.61
N MET A 82 -8.73 10.32 18.10
CA MET A 82 -9.36 10.79 16.86
C MET A 82 -9.86 12.24 16.97
N ALA A 83 -10.38 12.63 18.14
CA ALA A 83 -10.80 14.02 18.37
C ALA A 83 -9.60 14.97 18.40
N LYS A 84 -8.47 14.56 18.98
CA LYS A 84 -7.23 15.36 18.98
C LYS A 84 -6.58 15.44 17.61
N GLU A 85 -6.56 14.37 16.84
CA GLU A 85 -6.03 14.38 15.47
C GLU A 85 -6.74 15.38 14.55
N GLN A 86 -8.04 15.62 14.77
CA GLN A 86 -8.78 16.65 14.02
C GLN A 86 -8.31 18.07 14.30
N THR A 87 -7.74 18.30 15.49
CA THR A 87 -7.15 19.60 15.87
C THR A 87 -5.75 19.81 15.33
N PHE A 88 -5.10 18.75 14.82
CA PHE A 88 -3.76 18.85 14.27
C PHE A 88 -3.82 19.49 12.89
N VAL A 89 -2.83 20.33 12.59
CA VAL A 89 -2.71 20.98 11.29
C VAL A 89 -2.60 19.88 10.24
N LYS A 90 -3.61 19.77 9.37
CA LYS A 90 -3.50 18.86 8.23
C LYS A 90 -2.37 19.41 7.36
N PRO A 91 -1.34 18.60 7.04
CA PRO A 91 -0.32 19.05 6.10
C PRO A 91 -1.06 19.51 4.86
N ALA A 92 -0.69 20.70 4.36
CA ALA A 92 -1.25 21.25 3.14
C ALA A 92 -1.28 20.12 2.11
N LYS A 93 -2.47 19.83 1.56
CA LYS A 93 -2.64 18.75 0.59
C LYS A 93 -1.65 19.04 -0.52
N VAL A 94 -0.56 18.27 -0.59
CA VAL A 94 0.43 18.42 -1.67
C VAL A 94 -0.38 18.33 -2.94
N GLU A 95 -0.45 19.43 -3.67
CA GLU A 95 -1.14 19.48 -4.95
C GLU A 95 -0.49 18.41 -5.81
N LYS A 96 -1.22 17.32 -6.04
CA LYS A 96 -0.73 16.27 -6.93
C LYS A 96 -0.63 16.94 -8.29
N HIS A 97 0.59 17.19 -8.75
CA HIS A 97 0.80 17.70 -10.10
C HIS A 97 -0.02 16.83 -11.07
N PRO A 98 -0.79 17.44 -11.97
CA PRO A 98 -1.59 16.70 -12.93
C PRO A 98 -0.64 15.77 -13.69
N ILE A 99 -0.96 14.48 -13.67
CA ILE A 99 -0.19 13.49 -14.40
C ILE A 99 -0.40 13.76 -15.88
N ASP A 100 0.66 14.12 -16.59
CA ASP A 100 0.66 14.24 -18.04
C ASP A 100 0.53 12.85 -18.66
N TRP A 101 -0.70 12.50 -19.05
CA TRP A 101 -1.02 11.23 -19.68
C TRP A 101 -0.55 11.17 -21.13
N GLU A 102 -0.44 12.31 -21.80
CA GLU A 102 -0.04 12.39 -23.21
C GLU A 102 1.47 12.11 -23.35
N ALA A 103 2.30 12.72 -22.50
CA ALA A 103 3.72 12.41 -22.44
C ALA A 103 3.96 10.94 -22.06
N ARG A 104 3.17 10.39 -21.14
CA ARG A 104 3.24 8.97 -20.77
C ARG A 104 2.85 8.04 -21.90
N ASP A 105 1.82 8.37 -22.67
CA ASP A 105 1.40 7.59 -23.83
C ASP A 105 2.44 7.65 -24.95
N SER A 106 2.99 8.84 -25.21
CA SER A 106 4.06 9.03 -26.21
C SER A 106 5.31 8.22 -25.88
N ARG A 107 5.72 8.21 -24.60
CA ARG A 107 6.83 7.38 -24.13
C ARG A 107 6.55 5.89 -24.31
N LEU A 108 5.36 5.43 -23.94
CA LEU A 108 4.98 4.03 -24.10
C LEU A 108 4.97 3.62 -25.58
N LEU A 109 4.39 4.46 -26.44
CA LEU A 109 4.37 4.25 -27.89
C LEU A 109 5.78 4.12 -28.47
N SER A 110 6.71 4.99 -28.05
CA SER A 110 8.11 4.91 -28.47
C SER A 110 8.72 3.56 -28.10
N MET A 111 8.50 3.07 -26.88
CA MET A 111 9.02 1.78 -26.43
C MET A 111 8.44 0.62 -27.24
N ILE A 112 7.13 0.65 -27.53
CA ILE A 112 6.47 -0.38 -28.35
C ILE A 112 7.04 -0.36 -29.78
N ARG A 113 7.27 0.82 -30.36
CA ARG A 113 7.85 0.95 -31.71
C ARG A 113 9.26 0.37 -31.77
N THR A 114 10.12 0.76 -30.85
CA THR A 114 11.50 0.24 -30.79
C THR A 114 11.51 -1.29 -30.60
N ALA A 115 10.63 -1.82 -29.73
CA ALA A 115 10.51 -3.26 -29.55
C ALA A 115 10.02 -3.96 -30.82
N TYR A 116 9.03 -3.39 -31.50
CA TYR A 116 8.51 -3.92 -32.76
C TYR A 116 9.58 -3.95 -33.86
N GLU A 117 10.29 -2.84 -34.06
CA GLU A 117 11.38 -2.74 -35.05
C GLU A 117 12.48 -3.77 -34.77
N ALA A 118 12.89 -3.91 -33.51
CA ALA A 118 13.89 -4.90 -33.11
C ALA A 118 13.45 -6.35 -33.43
N ILE A 119 12.18 -6.69 -33.20
CA ILE A 119 11.67 -8.04 -33.53
C ILE A 119 11.63 -8.22 -35.05
N THR A 120 11.12 -7.25 -35.80
CA THR A 120 11.05 -7.34 -37.27
C THR A 120 12.42 -7.35 -37.96
N GLY A 121 13.45 -6.80 -37.31
CA GLY A 121 14.83 -6.89 -37.78
C GLY A 121 15.45 -8.27 -37.57
N LEU A 122 15.01 -9.01 -36.55
CA LEU A 122 15.50 -10.34 -36.20
C LEU A 122 14.75 -11.46 -36.94
N GLN A 123 13.48 -11.25 -37.30
CA GLN A 123 12.67 -12.26 -37.99
C GLN A 123 11.78 -11.68 -39.07
N ARG A 124 11.56 -12.46 -40.13
CA ARG A 124 10.63 -12.11 -41.23
C ARG A 124 9.16 -12.46 -40.93
N GLY A 125 8.92 -13.16 -39.81
CA GLY A 125 7.61 -13.61 -39.36
C GLY A 125 6.76 -12.49 -38.72
N PRO A 126 5.46 -12.72 -38.54
CA PRO A 126 4.59 -11.76 -37.89
C PRO A 126 4.93 -11.62 -36.40
N VAL A 127 4.95 -10.39 -35.89
CA VAL A 127 5.20 -10.15 -34.47
C VAL A 127 4.00 -10.61 -33.65
N THR A 128 4.27 -11.40 -32.61
CA THR A 128 3.27 -11.92 -31.69
C THR A 128 3.10 -11.02 -30.47
N THR A 129 1.95 -11.14 -29.79
CA THR A 129 1.69 -10.42 -28.54
C THR A 129 2.69 -10.80 -27.45
N THR A 130 3.05 -12.07 -27.36
CA THR A 130 3.98 -12.59 -26.35
C THR A 130 5.37 -11.99 -26.51
N GLU A 131 5.89 -11.87 -27.74
CA GLU A 131 7.20 -11.25 -28.01
C GLU A 131 7.23 -9.77 -27.61
N LEU A 132 6.17 -9.01 -27.93
CA LEU A 132 6.07 -7.61 -27.54
C LEU A 132 6.00 -7.43 -26.02
N TYR A 133 5.21 -8.24 -25.33
CA TYR A 133 5.09 -8.19 -23.87
C TYR A 133 6.36 -8.64 -23.16
N ALA A 134 7.14 -9.56 -23.75
CA ALA A 134 8.45 -9.94 -23.23
C ALA A 134 9.47 -8.79 -23.35
N ARG A 135 9.42 -8.00 -24.43
CA ARG A 135 10.33 -6.86 -24.64
C ARG A 135 9.90 -5.58 -23.93
N VAL A 136 8.60 -5.43 -23.65
CA VAL A 136 8.04 -4.28 -22.91
C VAL A 136 7.12 -4.80 -21.78
N PRO A 137 7.69 -5.29 -20.66
CA PRO A 137 6.90 -5.92 -19.58
C PRO A 137 5.88 -4.98 -18.93
N MET A 138 6.15 -3.68 -18.93
CA MET A 138 5.24 -2.65 -18.41
C MET A 138 3.94 -2.48 -19.21
N LEU A 139 3.83 -3.06 -20.40
CA LEU A 139 2.59 -3.05 -21.19
C LEU A 139 1.41 -3.62 -20.41
N SER A 140 1.63 -4.68 -19.64
CA SER A 140 0.59 -5.33 -18.84
C SER A 140 -0.06 -4.32 -17.90
N SER A 141 0.74 -3.62 -17.10
CA SER A 141 0.25 -2.63 -16.13
C SER A 141 -0.29 -1.36 -16.81
N CYS A 142 0.37 -0.85 -17.85
CA CYS A 142 -0.09 0.33 -18.56
C CYS A 142 -1.46 0.13 -19.22
N LEU A 143 -1.71 -1.06 -19.78
CA LEU A 143 -2.93 -1.34 -20.56
C LEU A 143 -4.10 -1.89 -19.74
N GLU A 144 -3.96 -2.04 -18.41
CA GLU A 144 -5.05 -2.38 -17.47
C GLU A 144 -6.21 -1.39 -17.59
N ASN A 145 -5.89 -0.09 -17.63
CA ASN A 145 -6.88 0.97 -17.76
C ASN A 145 -7.26 1.18 -19.24
N ARG A 146 -8.46 0.75 -19.63
CA ARG A 146 -8.96 0.84 -21.02
C ARG A 146 -9.05 2.26 -21.58
N ASN A 147 -9.28 3.24 -20.70
CA ASN A 147 -9.47 4.64 -21.08
C ASN A 147 -8.15 5.42 -21.20
N ARG A 148 -7.00 4.75 -21.07
CA ARG A 148 -5.68 5.37 -21.14
C ARG A 148 -4.87 4.77 -22.28
N TYR A 149 -3.85 5.49 -22.71
CA TYR A 149 -2.92 5.09 -23.75
C TYR A 149 -3.53 4.93 -25.16
N PRO A 150 -4.35 5.87 -25.66
CA PRO A 150 -5.01 5.74 -26.95
C PRO A 150 -4.04 5.53 -28.13
N ALA A 151 -2.91 6.24 -28.17
CA ALA A 151 -1.95 6.16 -29.27
C ALA A 151 -1.20 4.82 -29.25
N SER A 152 -0.75 4.39 -28.07
CA SER A 152 -0.11 3.07 -27.90
C SER A 152 -1.05 1.93 -28.27
N ARG A 153 -2.33 2.00 -27.89
CA ARG A 153 -3.35 0.99 -28.23
C ARG A 153 -3.66 0.96 -29.72
N ALA A 154 -3.79 2.12 -30.36
CA ALA A 154 -3.99 2.21 -31.80
C ALA A 154 -2.84 1.54 -32.57
N PHE A 155 -1.60 1.79 -32.15
CA PHE A 155 -0.42 1.15 -32.76
C PHE A 155 -0.41 -0.36 -32.57
N LEU A 156 -0.62 -0.85 -31.35
CA LEU A 156 -0.71 -2.29 -31.06
C LEU A 156 -1.79 -2.98 -31.90
N SER A 157 -2.97 -2.36 -32.01
CA SER A 157 -4.06 -2.91 -32.82
C SER A 157 -3.66 -3.05 -34.30
N THR A 158 -2.90 -2.09 -34.83
CA THR A 158 -2.44 -2.09 -36.22
C THR A 158 -1.40 -3.18 -36.47
N VAL A 159 -0.41 -3.27 -35.58
CA VAL A 159 0.71 -4.22 -35.66
C VAL A 159 0.22 -5.67 -35.48
N LEU A 160 -0.62 -5.91 -34.47
CA LEU A 160 -1.13 -7.24 -34.16
C LEU A 160 -2.21 -7.69 -35.15
N ARG A 161 -2.97 -6.76 -35.77
CA ARG A 161 -3.90 -7.11 -36.86
C ARG A 161 -3.18 -7.48 -38.15
N ARG A 162 -2.07 -6.80 -38.49
CA ARG A 162 -1.20 -7.15 -39.63
C ARG A 162 -0.62 -8.56 -39.48
N SER A 163 -0.28 -8.95 -38.26
CA SER A 163 0.19 -10.30 -37.91
C SER A 163 -0.85 -11.39 -38.25
N LYS A 164 -2.14 -11.16 -37.94
CA LYS A 164 -3.24 -12.11 -38.24
C LYS A 164 -3.54 -12.27 -39.74
N SER A 165 -3.43 -11.22 -40.55
CA SER A 165 -3.72 -11.30 -41.99
C SER A 165 -2.66 -12.07 -42.80
N LYS A 166 -1.40 -12.12 -42.34
CA LYS A 166 -0.33 -12.83 -43.05
C LYS A 166 -0.43 -14.35 -42.93
N VAL A 167 -0.85 -14.86 -41.76
CA VAL A 167 -1.04 -16.30 -41.50
C VAL A 167 -2.10 -16.93 -42.44
N LEU A 168 -3.06 -16.15 -42.92
CA LEU A 168 -4.11 -16.63 -43.83
C LEU A 168 -3.66 -16.81 -45.29
N HIS A 169 -2.57 -16.17 -45.73
CA HIS A 169 -2.10 -16.28 -47.13
C HIS A 169 -1.13 -17.45 -47.36
N ASP A 170 -0.42 -17.91 -46.33
CA ASP A 170 0.58 -18.98 -46.49
C ASP A 170 -0.04 -20.39 -46.56
N HIS A 171 -1.34 -20.54 -46.22
CA HIS A 171 -2.06 -21.82 -46.28
C HIS A 171 -2.74 -22.13 -47.63
N VAL A 172 -2.71 -21.22 -48.61
CA VAL A 172 -3.43 -21.39 -49.89
C VAL A 172 -2.51 -21.86 -51.05
N GLN A 173 -1.18 -21.87 -50.87
CA GLN A 173 -0.23 -22.24 -51.93
C GLN A 173 0.24 -23.70 -51.93
N CYS A 174 -0.13 -24.53 -50.94
CA CYS A 174 0.26 -25.95 -50.91
C CYS A 174 -0.94 -26.84 -51.24
N GLY A 175 -1.33 -26.90 -52.52
CA GLY A 175 -2.45 -27.73 -52.94
C GLY A 175 -2.71 -27.69 -54.42
N LYS A 176 -1.72 -28.08 -55.24
CA LYS A 176 -1.93 -28.59 -56.62
C LYS A 176 -0.60 -29.08 -57.23
N ALA A 177 -0.32 -30.36 -57.00
CA ALA A 177 0.43 -31.29 -57.86
C ALA A 177 0.46 -32.61 -57.06
N SER A 178 0.06 -33.78 -57.52
CA SER A 178 -0.33 -34.26 -58.83
C SER A 178 -0.78 -35.70 -58.58
N GLY A 179 -2.03 -36.04 -58.92
CA GLY A 179 -2.37 -37.42 -59.24
C GLY A 179 -2.25 -37.56 -60.76
N PHE A 180 -1.62 -38.62 -61.24
CA PHE A 180 -2.08 -39.41 -62.39
C PHE A 180 -1.12 -40.57 -62.65
N ARG A 181 -1.70 -41.78 -62.54
CA ARG A 181 -1.35 -43.09 -63.13
C ARG A 181 0.00 -43.74 -62.83
#